data_AF-A0A3S3SSN1-F1
#
_entry.id   AF-A0A3S3SSN1-F1
#
_cell.length_a   1.000
_cell.length_b   1.000
_cell.length_c   1.000
_cell.angle_alpha   90.00
_cell.angle_beta   90.00
_cell.angle_gamma   90.00
#
_symmetry.space_group_name_H-M   'P 1'
#
loop_
_entity.id
_entity.type
_entity.pdbx_description
1 polymer ?
#
loop_
_entity_poly.entity_id
_entity_poly.type
_entity_poly.pdbx_seq_one_letter_code
_entity_poly.pdbx_strand_id
1 'polypeptide(L)'
;MAMTFEQVVETVKQFSPKQREILSDLMGKWEIKAVRHEIARDAQESLTMFSQGKLKPQSAQNAIKELPENERHAYERYRDNLHYEASMFESSYTAAVMEGRKEGLLEGKLEGIKEGEKKKAMQIARNLLKTGGLNVQSIAAMTDLSIEDIRIMQTELGNS
;
A
#
# COMPACT_ATOMS: atom_id res chain seq x y z
N MET A 1 -14.11 3.31 41.98
CA MET A 1 -12.65 3.47 42.16
C MET A 1 -12.06 3.47 40.76
N ALA A 2 -11.40 4.54 40.33
CA ALA A 2 -10.80 4.59 39.00
C ALA A 2 -9.54 3.69 38.99
N MET A 3 -9.35 2.89 37.95
CA MET A 3 -8.10 2.14 37.75
C MET A 3 -6.97 3.14 37.46
N THR A 4 -5.77 2.86 37.98
CA THR A 4 -4.58 3.66 37.63
C THR A 4 -4.11 3.33 36.21
N PHE A 5 -3.33 4.22 35.60
CA PHE A 5 -2.80 4.00 34.26
C PHE A 5 -1.97 2.71 34.18
N GLU A 6 -1.16 2.44 35.21
CA GLU A 6 -0.33 1.23 35.31
C GLU A 6 -1.19 -0.04 35.35
N GLN A 7 -2.30 -0.01 36.10
CA GLN A 7 -3.25 -1.13 36.17
C GLN A 7 -3.94 -1.38 34.82
N VAL A 8 -4.26 -0.32 34.08
CA VAL A 8 -4.83 -0.41 32.73
C VAL A 8 -3.81 -1.02 31.77
N VAL A 9 -2.55 -0.58 31.80
CA VAL A 9 -1.47 -1.13 30.96
C VAL A 9 -1.27 -2.62 31.21
N GLU A 10 -1.19 -3.04 32.48
CA GLU A 10 -1.06 -4.46 32.82
C GLU A 10 -2.26 -5.29 32.37
N THR A 11 -3.46 -4.74 32.42
CA THR A 11 -4.67 -5.40 31.91
C THR A 11 -4.62 -5.57 30.39
N VAL A 12 -4.21 -4.52 29.65
CA VAL A 12 -4.11 -4.54 28.19
C VAL A 12 -3.01 -5.50 27.70
N LYS A 13 -1.93 -5.69 28.46
CA LYS A 13 -0.90 -6.69 28.14
C LYS A 13 -1.43 -8.13 28.13
N GLN A 14 -2.46 -8.42 28.93
CA GLN A 14 -3.09 -9.74 29.01
C GLN A 14 -4.03 -10.02 27.83
N PHE A 15 -4.36 -9.01 27.01
CA PHE A 15 -5.23 -9.18 25.85
C PHE A 15 -4.53 -9.91 24.70
N SER A 16 -5.31 -10.68 23.95
CA SER A 16 -4.84 -11.29 22.70
C SER A 16 -4.45 -10.20 21.67
N PRO A 17 -3.61 -10.52 20.68
CA PRO A 17 -3.27 -9.57 19.61
C PRO A 17 -4.51 -8.95 18.95
N LYS A 18 -5.56 -9.76 18.73
CA LYS A 18 -6.80 -9.26 18.12
C LYS A 18 -7.59 -8.31 19.03
N GLN A 19 -7.61 -8.58 20.33
CA GLN A 19 -8.26 -7.70 21.30
C GLN A 19 -7.52 -6.37 21.46
N ARG A 20 -6.18 -6.38 21.41
CA ARG A 20 -5.36 -5.16 21.41
C ARG A 20 -5.60 -4.29 20.16
N GLU A 21 -5.74 -4.91 19.00
CA GLU A 21 -6.08 -4.23 17.75
C GLU A 21 -7.45 -3.54 17.84
N ILE A 22 -8.48 -4.25 18.33
CA ILE A 22 -9.83 -3.69 18.50
C ILE A 22 -9.82 -2.55 19.52
N LEU A 23 -9.09 -2.67 20.62
CA LEU A 23 -8.97 -1.62 21.63
C LEU A 23 -8.32 -0.36 21.05
N SER A 24 -7.25 -0.52 20.25
CA SER A 24 -6.60 0.60 19.57
C SER A 24 -7.56 1.35 18.65
N ASP A 25 -8.35 0.63 17.85
CA ASP A 25 -9.36 1.21 16.97
C ASP A 25 -10.48 1.94 17.76
N LEU A 26 -10.95 1.37 18.87
CA LEU A 26 -11.94 2.01 19.73
C LEU A 26 -11.42 3.29 20.39
N MET A 27 -10.18 3.28 20.88
CA MET A 27 -9.55 4.45 21.48
C MET A 27 -9.42 5.58 20.45
N GLY A 28 -8.92 5.29 19.25
CA GLY A 28 -8.84 6.27 18.17
C GLY A 28 -10.22 6.83 17.79
N LYS A 29 -11.25 5.98 17.72
CA LYS A 29 -12.64 6.43 17.46
C LYS A 29 -13.18 7.34 18.57
N TRP A 30 -12.84 7.09 19.83
CA TRP A 30 -13.26 7.93 20.95
C TRP A 30 -12.58 9.29 20.96
N GLU A 31 -11.29 9.35 20.65
CA GLU A 31 -10.56 10.62 20.49
C GLU A 31 -11.16 11.46 19.35
N ILE A 32 -11.40 10.84 18.19
CA ILE A 32 -12.07 11.50 17.06
C ILE A 32 -13.45 11.99 17.48
N LYS A 33 -14.21 11.20 18.24
CA LYS A 33 -15.54 11.59 18.72
C LYS A 33 -15.46 12.76 19.70
N ALA A 34 -14.50 12.78 20.62
CA ALA A 34 -14.32 13.86 21.58
C ALA A 34 -13.98 15.18 20.87
N VAL A 35 -13.02 15.16 19.95
CA VAL A 35 -12.64 16.32 19.13
C VAL A 35 -13.83 16.82 18.31
N ARG A 36 -14.64 15.92 17.73
CA ARG A 36 -15.86 16.32 17.01
C ARG A 36 -16.88 17.04 17.89
N HIS A 37 -17.00 16.68 19.17
CA HIS A 37 -17.91 17.38 20.09
C HIS A 37 -17.40 18.78 20.45
N GLU A 38 -16.09 18.94 20.60
CA GLU A 38 -15.46 20.24 20.81
C GLU A 38 -15.66 21.15 19.59
N ILE A 39 -15.33 20.68 18.39
CA ILE A 39 -15.57 21.42 17.13
C ILE A 39 -17.04 21.81 16.98
N ALA A 40 -17.97 20.89 17.29
CA ALA A 40 -19.40 21.17 17.19
C ALA A 40 -19.85 22.25 18.19
N ARG A 41 -19.28 22.25 19.40
CA ARG A 41 -19.56 23.28 20.41
C ARG A 41 -19.05 24.64 19.95
N ASP A 42 -17.80 24.72 19.51
CA ASP A 42 -17.18 25.97 19.05
C ASP A 42 -17.92 26.54 17.83
N ALA A 43 -18.37 25.67 16.93
CA ALA A 43 -19.20 26.04 15.79
C ALA A 43 -20.55 26.60 16.23
N GLN A 44 -21.23 25.97 17.20
CA GLN A 44 -22.50 26.46 17.74
C GLN A 44 -22.34 27.82 18.44
N GLU A 45 -21.27 27.99 19.21
CA GLU A 45 -20.95 29.28 19.85
C GLU A 45 -20.71 30.37 18.80
N SER A 46 -19.89 30.07 17.79
CA SER A 46 -19.61 30.99 16.69
C SER A 46 -20.87 31.38 15.91
N LEU A 47 -21.72 30.40 15.58
CA LEU A 47 -23.01 30.64 14.91
C LEU A 47 -23.95 31.50 15.77
N THR A 48 -23.96 31.26 17.08
CA THR A 48 -24.74 32.06 18.02
C THR A 48 -24.24 33.50 18.06
N MET A 49 -22.92 33.72 18.16
CA MET A 49 -22.33 35.06 18.13
C MET A 49 -22.61 35.79 16.80
N PHE A 50 -22.58 35.08 15.68
CA PHE A 50 -22.96 35.62 14.37
C PHE A 50 -24.44 36.03 14.33
N SER A 51 -25.35 35.16 14.78
CA SER A 51 -26.79 35.45 14.83
C SER A 51 -27.14 36.64 15.74
N GLN A 52 -26.34 36.88 16.78
CA GLN A 52 -26.46 38.02 17.69
C GLN A 52 -25.81 39.31 17.14
N GLY A 53 -25.24 39.28 15.93
CA GLY A 53 -24.56 40.42 15.31
C GLY A 53 -23.21 40.76 15.93
N LYS A 54 -22.67 39.91 16.81
CA LYS A 54 -21.36 40.10 17.46
C LYS A 54 -20.21 39.77 16.51
N LEU A 55 -20.43 38.87 15.55
CA LEU A 55 -19.50 38.59 14.47
C LEU A 55 -19.96 39.29 13.19
N LYS A 56 -19.02 39.93 12.50
CA LYS A 56 -19.26 40.53 11.19
C LYS A 56 -18.88 39.56 10.09
N PRO A 57 -19.62 39.54 8.97
CA PRO A 57 -19.19 38.79 7.80
C PRO A 57 -17.87 39.36 7.28
N GLN A 58 -16.89 38.49 7.10
CA GLN A 58 -15.60 38.85 6.53
C GLN A 58 -14.97 37.69 5.77
N SER A 59 -13.98 37.99 4.93
CA SER A 59 -13.21 36.94 4.27
C SER A 59 -12.34 36.19 5.29
N ALA A 60 -12.05 34.92 5.01
CA ALA A 60 -11.11 34.14 5.82
C ALA A 60 -9.74 34.84 5.93
N GLN A 61 -9.30 35.51 4.86
CA GLN A 61 -8.04 36.27 4.85
C GLN A 61 -8.06 37.43 5.84
N ASN A 62 -9.17 38.16 5.97
CA ASN A 62 -9.29 39.25 6.93
C ASN A 62 -9.40 38.70 8.36
N ALA A 63 -10.17 37.63 8.57
CA ALA A 63 -10.26 36.98 9.87
C ALA A 63 -8.87 36.49 10.35
N ILE A 64 -8.09 35.85 9.47
CA ILE A 64 -6.72 35.42 9.76
C ILE A 64 -5.82 36.62 10.09
N LYS A 65 -6.01 37.75 9.39
CA LYS A 65 -5.26 38.99 9.65
C LYS A 65 -5.60 39.66 10.98
N GLU A 66 -6.76 39.37 11.54
CA GLU A 66 -7.21 39.88 12.83
C GLU A 66 -6.82 38.97 14.00
N LEU A 67 -6.30 37.76 13.73
CA LEU A 67 -5.85 36.83 14.77
C LEU A 67 -4.71 37.41 15.61
N PRO A 68 -4.67 37.10 16.91
CA PRO A 68 -3.50 37.31 17.74
C PRO A 68 -2.23 36.72 17.10
N GLU A 69 -1.09 37.38 17.28
CA GLU A 69 0.18 37.00 16.63
C GLU A 69 0.56 35.52 16.87
N ASN A 70 0.38 35.05 18.10
CA ASN A 70 0.63 33.66 18.47
C ASN A 70 -0.28 32.67 17.72
N GLU A 71 -1.55 33.01 17.51
CA GLU A 71 -2.52 32.18 16.80
C GLU A 71 -2.28 32.20 15.29
N ARG A 72 -1.95 33.37 14.73
CA ARG A 72 -1.55 33.52 13.33
C ARG A 72 -0.30 32.70 13.02
N HIS A 73 0.74 32.79 13.85
CA HIS A 73 1.96 32.00 13.69
C HIS A 73 1.67 30.49 13.83
N ALA A 74 0.76 30.09 14.71
CA ALA A 74 0.33 28.71 14.82
C ALA A 74 -0.38 28.23 13.54
N TYR A 75 -1.25 29.05 12.96
CA TYR A 75 -1.94 28.76 11.70
C TYR A 75 -0.97 28.67 10.51
N GLU A 76 0.01 29.57 10.41
CA GLU A 76 1.03 29.54 9.36
C GLU A 76 1.88 28.27 9.45
N ARG A 77 2.36 27.93 10.65
CA ARG A 77 3.07 26.66 10.88
C ARG A 77 2.23 25.44 10.53
N TYR A 78 0.95 25.44 10.88
CA TYR A 78 0.03 24.36 10.53
C TYR A 78 -0.10 24.21 9.02
N ARG A 79 -0.26 25.32 8.28
CA ARG A 79 -0.31 25.31 6.82
C ARG A 79 0.98 24.79 6.20
N ASP A 80 2.13 25.23 6.69
CA ASP A 80 3.43 24.79 6.19
C ASP A 80 3.67 23.30 6.47
N ASN A 81 3.25 22.81 7.64
CA ASN A 81 3.29 21.38 7.97
C ASN A 81 2.41 20.55 7.04
N LEU A 82 1.20 21.00 6.72
CA LEU A 82 0.33 20.31 5.76
C LEU A 82 0.96 20.22 4.36
N HIS A 83 1.60 21.30 3.91
CA HIS A 83 2.32 21.30 2.63
C HIS A 83 3.51 20.34 2.64
N TYR A 84 4.26 20.31 3.75
CA TYR A 84 5.38 19.40 3.93
C TYR A 84 4.92 17.94 3.94
N GLU A 85 3.87 17.61 4.70
CA GLU A 85 3.30 16.28 4.78
C GLU A 85 2.78 15.80 3.41
N ALA A 86 2.05 16.66 2.68
CA ALA A 86 1.60 16.35 1.33
C ALA A 86 2.76 16.08 0.37
N SER A 87 3.83 16.88 0.43
CA SER A 87 5.03 16.70 -0.40
C SER A 87 5.78 15.40 -0.09
N MET A 88 5.89 15.04 1.19
CA MET A 88 6.49 13.78 1.63
C MET A 88 5.68 12.57 1.16
N PHE A 89 4.35 12.65 1.25
CA PHE A 89 3.45 11.62 0.75
C PHE A 89 3.56 11.46 -0.77
N GLU A 90 3.54 12.56 -1.52
CA GLU A 90 3.68 12.55 -2.98
C GLU A 90 5.02 11.94 -3.43
N SER A 91 6.11 12.32 -2.75
CA SER A 91 7.46 11.80 -3.03
C SER A 91 7.55 10.29 -2.75
N SER A 92 7.08 9.83 -1.59
CA SER A 92 7.11 8.41 -1.21
C SER A 92 6.22 7.55 -2.11
N TYR A 93 5.02 8.02 -2.45
CA TYR A 93 4.15 7.35 -3.41
C TYR A 93 4.79 7.25 -4.79
N THR A 94 5.40 8.34 -5.27
CA THR A 94 6.09 8.37 -6.56
C THR A 94 7.26 7.38 -6.59
N ALA A 95 8.08 7.35 -5.54
CA ALA A 95 9.19 6.41 -5.41
C ALA A 95 8.69 4.95 -5.45
N ALA A 96 7.67 4.62 -4.66
CA ALA A 96 7.09 3.27 -4.62
C ALA A 96 6.52 2.82 -5.97
N VAL A 97 5.81 3.71 -6.68
CA VAL A 97 5.29 3.42 -8.03
C VAL A 97 6.41 3.18 -9.03
N MET A 98 7.49 3.98 -8.97
CA MET A 98 8.64 3.81 -9.84
C MET A 98 9.38 2.49 -9.57
N GLU A 99 9.59 2.14 -8.31
CA GLU A 99 10.22 0.88 -7.91
C GLU A 99 9.38 -0.32 -8.36
N GLY A 100 8.07 -0.33 -8.06
CA GLY A 100 7.18 -1.41 -8.47
C GLY A 100 7.10 -1.57 -10.00
N ARG A 101 7.12 -0.47 -10.76
CA ARG A 101 7.17 -0.54 -12.23
C ARG A 101 8.50 -1.13 -12.72
N LYS A 102 9.61 -0.75 -12.10
CA LYS A 102 10.95 -1.25 -12.46
C LYS A 102 11.08 -2.74 -12.17
N GLU A 103 10.62 -3.18 -11.00
CA GLU A 103 10.60 -4.59 -10.59
C GLU A 103 9.71 -5.40 -11.52
N GLY A 104 8.46 -4.98 -11.75
CA GLY A 104 7.54 -5.68 -12.65
C GLY A 104 8.05 -5.79 -14.09
N LEU A 105 8.74 -4.76 -14.60
CA LEU A 105 9.38 -4.84 -15.92
C LEU A 105 10.52 -5.86 -15.94
N LEU A 106 11.32 -5.92 -14.88
CA LEU A 106 12.47 -6.81 -14.78
C LEU A 106 12.03 -8.27 -14.62
N GLU A 107 11.07 -8.54 -13.74
CA GLU A 107 10.46 -9.85 -13.55
C GLU A 107 9.79 -10.33 -14.83
N GLY A 108 8.93 -9.51 -15.44
CA GLY A 108 8.25 -9.87 -16.68
C GLY A 108 9.21 -10.14 -17.83
N LYS A 109 10.32 -9.40 -17.92
CA LYS A 109 11.36 -9.67 -18.92
C LYS A 109 12.07 -11.00 -18.66
N LEU A 110 12.41 -11.31 -17.40
CA LEU A 110 13.08 -12.56 -17.04
C LEU A 110 12.18 -13.77 -17.26
N GLU A 111 10.92 -13.70 -16.84
CA GLU A 111 9.93 -14.75 -17.06
C GLU A 111 9.67 -14.95 -18.55
N GLY A 112 9.51 -13.86 -19.32
CA GLY A 112 9.30 -13.92 -20.76
C GLY A 112 10.46 -14.57 -21.50
N ILE A 113 11.72 -14.29 -21.12
CA ILE A 113 12.90 -14.94 -21.69
C ILE A 113 12.89 -16.44 -21.37
N LYS A 114 12.72 -16.81 -20.09
CA LYS A 114 12.71 -18.21 -19.66
C LYS A 114 11.60 -19.01 -20.35
N GLU A 115 10.39 -18.47 -20.42
CA GLU A 115 9.27 -19.14 -21.07
C GLU A 115 9.49 -19.25 -22.58
N GLY A 116 10.06 -18.22 -23.21
CA GLY A 116 10.44 -18.23 -24.62
C GLY A 116 11.49 -19.29 -24.95
N GLU A 117 12.56 -19.37 -24.16
CA GLU A 117 13.61 -20.38 -24.28
C GLU A 117 13.04 -21.79 -24.11
N LYS A 118 12.21 -22.00 -23.07
CA LYS A 118 11.56 -23.29 -22.83
C LYS A 118 10.64 -23.70 -23.99
N LYS A 119 9.79 -22.80 -24.49
CA LYS A 119 8.90 -23.06 -25.63
C LYS A 119 9.69 -23.42 -26.88
N LYS A 120 10.78 -22.71 -27.16
CA LYS A 120 11.67 -22.97 -28.29
C LYS A 120 12.37 -24.32 -28.15
N ALA A 121 12.91 -24.63 -26.97
CA ALA A 121 13.53 -25.93 -26.69
C ALA A 121 12.55 -27.09 -26.91
N MET A 122 11.32 -26.98 -26.40
CA MET A 122 10.28 -27.99 -26.63
C MET A 122 9.91 -28.14 -28.11
N GLN A 123 9.85 -27.03 -28.85
CA GLN A 123 9.57 -27.07 -30.29
C GLN A 123 10.67 -27.78 -31.06
N ILE A 124 11.94 -27.50 -30.74
CA ILE A 124 13.09 -28.19 -31.33
C ILE A 124 13.05 -29.68 -30.99
N ALA A 125 12.81 -30.05 -29.72
CA ALA A 125 12.70 -31.44 -29.29
C ALA A 125 11.61 -32.20 -30.05
N ARG A 126 10.41 -31.62 -30.19
CA ARG A 126 9.31 -32.22 -30.98
C ARG A 126 9.70 -32.44 -32.44
N ASN A 127 10.40 -31.49 -33.05
CA ASN A 127 10.86 -31.65 -34.42
C ASN A 127 11.90 -32.77 -34.55
N LEU A 128 12.84 -32.87 -33.61
CA LEU A 128 13.85 -33.93 -33.59
C LEU A 128 13.24 -35.32 -33.34
N LEU A 129 12.25 -35.44 -32.45
CA LEU A 129 11.54 -36.70 -32.23
C LEU A 129 10.83 -37.19 -33.49
N LYS A 130 10.23 -36.28 -34.27
CA LYS A 130 9.54 -36.61 -35.52
C LYS A 130 10.48 -37.10 -36.63
N THR A 131 11.77 -36.74 -36.62
CA THR A 131 12.71 -37.24 -37.62
C THR A 131 13.12 -38.70 -37.37
N GLY A 132 12.92 -39.22 -36.15
CA GLY A 132 13.14 -40.63 -35.80
C GLY A 132 14.60 -41.10 -35.77
N GLY A 133 15.57 -40.22 -36.06
CA GLY A 133 16.98 -40.57 -36.20
C GLY A 133 17.85 -40.41 -34.94
N LEU A 134 17.29 -39.88 -33.85
CA LEU A 134 18.03 -39.55 -32.62
C LEU A 134 17.40 -40.22 -31.41
N ASN A 135 18.24 -40.68 -30.47
CA ASN A 135 17.76 -41.24 -29.20
C ASN A 135 17.40 -40.12 -28.20
N VAL A 136 16.64 -40.50 -27.16
CA VAL A 136 16.14 -39.60 -26.11
C VAL A 136 17.26 -38.83 -25.41
N GLN A 137 18.38 -39.49 -25.14
CA GLN A 137 19.53 -38.90 -24.45
C GLN A 137 20.19 -37.81 -25.29
N SER A 138 20.35 -38.02 -26.60
CA SER A 138 20.88 -37.02 -27.52
C SER A 138 19.95 -35.81 -27.65
N ILE A 139 18.64 -36.03 -27.73
CA ILE A 139 17.67 -34.93 -27.84
C ILE A 139 17.64 -34.09 -26.55
N ALA A 140 17.66 -34.74 -25.38
CA ALA A 140 17.74 -34.06 -24.09
C ALA A 140 18.99 -33.17 -24.01
N ALA A 141 20.15 -33.69 -24.39
CA ALA A 141 21.41 -32.94 -24.41
C ALA A 141 21.43 -31.77 -25.40
N MET A 142 20.76 -31.88 -26.56
CA MET A 142 20.74 -30.82 -27.58
C MET A 142 19.73 -29.70 -27.30
N THR A 143 18.77 -29.94 -26.40
CA THR A 143 17.67 -29.00 -26.12
C THR A 143 17.68 -28.48 -24.69
N ASP A 144 18.65 -28.92 -23.87
CA ASP A 144 18.72 -28.64 -22.44
C ASP A 144 17.42 -28.99 -21.68
N LEU A 145 16.69 -29.99 -22.17
CA LEU A 145 15.49 -30.52 -21.53
C LEU A 145 15.82 -31.79 -20.75
N SER A 146 15.00 -32.09 -19.74
CA SER A 146 15.19 -33.34 -19.01
C SER A 146 14.81 -34.54 -19.89
N ILE A 147 15.47 -35.68 -19.65
CA ILE A 147 15.13 -36.95 -20.31
C ILE A 147 13.64 -37.28 -20.12
N GLU A 148 13.08 -36.92 -18.96
CA GLU A 148 11.67 -37.14 -18.65
C GLU A 148 10.75 -36.28 -19.52
N ASP A 149 11.06 -34.99 -19.69
CA ASP A 149 10.30 -34.11 -20.60
C ASP A 149 10.30 -34.65 -22.03
N ILE A 150 11.44 -35.19 -22.49
CA ILE A 150 11.54 -35.81 -23.82
C ILE A 150 10.69 -37.08 -23.91
N ARG A 151 10.68 -37.94 -22.88
CA ARG A 151 9.87 -39.17 -22.86
C ARG A 151 8.37 -38.89 -22.84
N ILE A 152 7.95 -37.89 -22.07
CA ILE A 152 6.56 -37.42 -22.06
C ILE A 152 6.16 -36.99 -23.47
N MET A 153 6.94 -36.10 -24.11
CA MET A 153 6.67 -35.66 -25.48
C MET A 153 6.69 -36.80 -26.51
N GLN A 154 7.58 -37.79 -26.35
CA GLN A 154 7.64 -38.97 -27.22
C GLN A 154 6.37 -39.82 -27.12
N THR A 155 5.84 -39.98 -25.90
CA THR A 155 4.60 -40.73 -25.64
C THR A 155 3.38 -39.99 -26.20
N GLU A 156 3.31 -38.67 -26.05
CA GLU A 156 2.25 -37.83 -26.62
C GLU A 156 2.21 -37.91 -28.16
N LEU A 157 3.37 -37.91 -28.81
CA LEU A 157 3.49 -38.02 -30.26
C LEU A 157 3.18 -39.42 -30.81
N GLY A 158 3.40 -40.49 -30.04
CA GLY A 158 3.10 -41.86 -30.43
C GLY A 158 1.63 -42.27 -30.25
N ASN A 159 0.88 -41.52 -29.43
CA ASN A 159 -0.56 -41.70 -29.20
C ASN A 159 -1.45 -40.79 -30.07
N SER A 160 -0.85 -40.01 -30.99
CA SER A 160 -1.53 -39.13 -31.96
C SER A 160 -1.51 -39.75 -33.35
#